data_AF-A0A1S2N5T2-F1
#
_entry.id   AF-A0A1S2N5T2-F1
#
_cell.length_a   1.000
_cell.length_b   1.000
_cell.length_c   1.000
_cell.angle_alpha   90.00
_cell.angle_beta   90.00
_cell.angle_gamma   90.00
#
_symmetry.space_group_name_H-M   'P 1'
#
loop_
_entity.id
_entity.type
_entity.pdbx_description
1 polymer ?
#
loop_
_entity_poly.entity_id
_entity_poly.type
_entity_poly.pdbx_seq_one_letter_code
_entity_poly.pdbx_strand_id
1 'polypeptide(L)'
;MVRRDEQVFLYSCYTARFFEIVRGGTLISARRRKLLDSHSRAYVVGNGRRTGNEYLVGYCLRSGKVLGRHTSNHPSKVAIPNSMVTRLSDKRGRGVIHHNHPGGSSLSSGDLRNLAHLPGTLFKYAHGHSGEWYRAETLRKRDFARLLEAGYMKFAKVRVEPGMMKSIPNEFVNHILNLGYDRAKLIRYTYELSREQKLRYNLVPSADIEVLINAVVIGVAQKGA
;
A
#
# COMPACT_ATOMS: atom_id res chain seq x y z
N MET A 1 -39.04 -17.02 -8.62
CA MET A 1 -38.47 -15.75 -9.11
C MET A 1 -38.14 -14.89 -7.89
N VAL A 2 -36.96 -15.12 -7.30
CA VAL A 2 -36.54 -14.49 -6.03
C VAL A 2 -35.61 -13.33 -6.36
N ARG A 3 -36.02 -12.11 -5.96
CA ARG A 3 -35.23 -10.90 -6.11
C ARG A 3 -33.98 -11.04 -5.23
N ARG A 4 -32.79 -11.01 -5.83
CA ARG A 4 -31.53 -10.89 -5.10
C ARG A 4 -31.40 -9.44 -4.66
N ASP A 5 -31.38 -9.24 -3.35
CA ASP A 5 -31.07 -7.96 -2.73
C ASP A 5 -29.68 -7.51 -3.16
N GLU A 6 -29.62 -6.42 -3.92
CA GLU A 6 -28.39 -5.70 -4.22
C GLU A 6 -27.92 -4.95 -2.97
N GLN A 7 -27.28 -5.67 -2.04
CA GLN A 7 -26.38 -5.04 -1.08
C GLN A 7 -25.12 -4.59 -1.83
N VAL A 8 -25.21 -3.43 -2.49
CA VAL A 8 -24.05 -2.68 -2.92
C VAL A 8 -23.35 -2.18 -1.65
N PHE A 9 -22.37 -2.96 -1.17
CA PHE A 9 -21.40 -2.49 -0.18
C PHE A 9 -20.59 -1.36 -0.82
N LEU A 10 -21.10 -0.13 -0.69
CA LEU A 10 -20.34 1.08 -0.93
C LEU A 10 -19.23 1.14 0.13
N TYR A 11 -18.07 0.56 -0.17
CA TYR A 11 -16.82 0.97 0.48
C TYR A 11 -16.55 2.41 0.05
N SER A 12 -17.22 3.34 0.74
CA SER A 12 -17.05 4.76 0.60
C SER A 12 -15.58 5.09 0.75
N CYS A 13 -14.98 5.61 -0.32
CA CYS A 13 -13.68 6.23 -0.28
C CYS A 13 -13.73 7.33 0.80
N TYR A 14 -13.13 7.06 1.97
CA TYR A 14 -12.98 8.05 3.02
C TYR A 14 -12.33 9.32 2.43
N THR A 15 -13.13 10.35 2.18
CA THR A 15 -12.64 11.72 1.98
C THR A 15 -12.18 12.24 3.33
N ALA A 16 -11.04 11.73 3.80
CA ALA A 16 -10.38 12.26 4.97
C ALA A 16 -10.00 13.72 4.67
N ARG A 17 -10.66 14.67 5.35
CA ARG A 17 -10.21 16.06 5.40
C ARG A 17 -8.79 16.07 5.93
N PHE A 18 -7.84 16.42 5.07
CA PHE A 18 -6.44 16.63 5.42
C PHE A 18 -6.32 17.89 6.28
N PHE A 19 -6.23 17.73 7.60
CA PHE A 19 -5.69 18.76 8.49
C PHE A 19 -4.30 18.30 8.95
N GLU A 20 -3.25 18.71 8.24
CA GLU A 20 -1.86 18.50 8.65
C GLU A 20 -1.39 19.71 9.49
N ILE A 21 -1.66 19.69 10.80
CA ILE A 21 -0.90 20.51 11.75
C ILE A 21 0.25 19.64 12.27
N VAL A 22 1.42 19.72 11.63
CA VAL A 22 2.66 19.20 12.20
C VAL A 22 3.40 20.37 12.85
N ARG A 23 3.53 20.33 14.18
CA ARG A 23 4.34 21.30 14.94
C ARG A 23 5.80 21.25 14.44
N GLY A 24 6.36 22.36 13.98
CA GLY A 24 7.81 22.53 13.76
C GLY A 24 8.32 22.60 12.31
N GLY A 25 7.50 23.00 11.34
CA GLY A 25 7.98 23.47 10.04
C GLY A 25 6.95 23.34 8.93
N THR A 26 6.91 24.34 8.05
CA THR A 26 5.96 24.41 6.93
C THR A 26 6.20 23.23 5.98
N LEU A 27 5.24 22.31 5.89
CA LEU A 27 5.20 21.34 4.78
C LEU A 27 4.99 22.11 3.48
N ILE A 28 5.38 21.53 2.35
CA ILE A 28 4.97 22.08 1.06
C ILE A 28 3.43 22.19 1.00
N SER A 29 2.91 23.20 0.31
CA SER A 29 1.47 23.38 0.16
C SER A 29 0.81 22.12 -0.42
N ALA A 30 -0.46 21.88 -0.08
CA ALA A 30 -1.24 20.75 -0.62
C ALA A 30 -1.22 20.72 -2.16
N ARG A 31 -1.29 21.89 -2.80
CA ARG A 31 -1.17 22.04 -4.26
C ARG A 31 0.19 21.55 -4.76
N ARG A 32 1.30 21.95 -4.12
CA ARG A 32 2.65 21.53 -4.51
C ARG A 32 2.86 20.03 -4.26
N ARG A 33 2.32 19.48 -3.17
CA ARG A 33 2.31 18.03 -2.92
C ARG A 33 1.59 17.27 -4.03
N LYS A 34 0.37 17.67 -4.39
CA LYS A 34 -0.41 17.04 -5.47
C LYS A 34 0.37 17.02 -6.80
N LEU A 35 1.08 18.10 -7.11
CA LEU A 35 1.95 18.17 -8.29
C LEU A 35 3.11 17.16 -8.21
N LEU A 36 3.79 17.06 -7.07
CA LEU A 36 4.88 16.09 -6.87
C LEU A 36 4.39 14.63 -6.92
N ASP A 37 3.24 14.34 -6.31
CA ASP A 37 2.59 13.03 -6.38
C ASP A 37 2.29 12.66 -7.85
N SER A 38 1.73 13.61 -8.62
CA SER A 38 1.42 13.44 -10.04
C SER A 38 2.66 13.22 -10.89
N HIS A 39 3.71 14.03 -10.73
CA HIS A 39 4.97 13.85 -11.46
C HIS A 39 5.66 12.53 -11.10
N SER A 40 5.63 12.14 -9.82
CA SER A 40 6.22 10.89 -9.34
C SER A 40 5.50 9.68 -9.91
N ARG A 41 4.15 9.69 -9.92
CA ARG A 41 3.32 8.68 -10.58
C ARG A 41 3.61 8.62 -12.08
N ALA A 42 3.62 9.76 -12.77
CA ALA A 42 3.89 9.81 -14.21
C ALA A 42 5.27 9.22 -14.56
N TYR A 43 6.28 9.51 -13.73
CA TYR A 43 7.61 8.92 -13.88
C TYR A 43 7.61 7.39 -13.73
N VAL A 44 7.08 6.83 -12.63
CA VAL A 44 7.17 5.38 -12.40
C VAL A 44 6.27 4.60 -13.36
N VAL A 45 5.05 5.06 -13.61
CA VAL A 45 4.11 4.39 -14.53
C VAL A 45 4.58 4.54 -15.97
N GLY A 46 5.03 5.72 -16.39
CA GLY A 46 5.50 5.95 -17.76
C GLY A 46 6.71 5.11 -18.14
N ASN A 47 7.70 5.02 -17.25
CA ASN A 47 8.87 4.16 -17.48
C ASN A 47 8.54 2.67 -17.34
N GLY A 48 7.70 2.31 -16.37
CA GLY A 48 7.25 0.93 -16.19
C GLY A 48 6.50 0.40 -17.40
N ARG A 49 5.56 1.18 -17.96
CA ARG A 49 4.82 0.79 -19.18
C ARG A 49 5.74 0.61 -20.39
N ARG A 50 6.81 1.40 -20.49
CA ARG A 50 7.77 1.31 -21.60
C ARG A 50 8.63 0.05 -21.57
N THR A 51 8.93 -0.47 -20.39
CA THR A 51 9.95 -1.51 -20.21
C THR A 51 9.44 -2.81 -19.59
N GLY A 52 8.22 -2.80 -19.04
CA GLY A 52 7.69 -3.88 -18.22
C GLY A 52 8.29 -3.97 -16.81
N ASN A 53 9.19 -3.07 -16.43
CA ASN A 53 9.91 -3.14 -15.14
C ASN A 53 9.27 -2.28 -14.04
N GLU A 54 9.64 -2.55 -12.79
CA GLU A 54 9.38 -1.66 -11.66
C GLU A 54 10.38 -0.51 -11.61
N TYR A 55 9.85 0.68 -11.37
CA TYR A 55 10.57 1.92 -11.14
C TYR A 55 10.15 2.49 -9.79
N LEU A 56 11.09 3.19 -9.17
CA LEU A 56 10.90 3.85 -7.90
C LEU A 56 11.38 5.30 -8.00
N VAL A 57 10.67 6.20 -7.33
CA VAL A 57 11.12 7.57 -7.07
C VAL A 57 10.71 7.97 -5.66
N GLY A 58 11.60 8.68 -4.97
CA GLY A 58 11.34 9.24 -3.65
C GLY A 58 11.52 10.76 -3.64
N TYR A 59 10.76 11.48 -2.82
CA TYR A 59 10.96 12.90 -2.57
C TYR A 59 10.73 13.26 -1.10
N CYS A 60 11.32 14.37 -0.63
CA CYS A 60 11.12 14.88 0.72
C CYS A 60 9.88 15.78 0.77
N LEU A 61 8.91 15.48 1.64
CA LEU A 61 7.66 16.23 1.72
C LEU A 61 7.85 17.68 2.22
N ARG A 62 8.90 17.96 3.01
CA ARG A 62 9.17 19.32 3.50
C ARG A 62 9.76 20.22 2.42
N SER A 63 10.73 19.73 1.66
CA SER A 63 11.47 20.55 0.68
C SER A 63 10.98 20.39 -0.77
N GLY A 64 10.26 19.30 -1.06
CA GLY A 64 9.93 18.88 -2.41
C GLY A 64 11.11 18.34 -3.22
N LYS A 65 12.31 18.23 -2.63
CA LYS A 65 13.50 17.72 -3.33
C LYS A 65 13.39 16.21 -3.56
N VAL A 66 13.76 15.77 -4.75
CA VAL A 66 13.89 14.34 -5.09
C VAL A 66 15.00 13.72 -4.23
N LEU A 67 14.68 12.62 -3.56
CA LEU A 67 15.63 11.83 -2.77
C LEU A 67 16.43 10.86 -3.65
N GLY A 68 15.81 10.37 -4.72
CA GLY A 68 16.42 9.48 -5.69
C GLY A 68 15.39 8.87 -6.64
N ARG A 69 15.90 8.24 -7.70
CA ARG A 69 15.16 7.46 -8.70
C ARG A 69 15.91 6.14 -8.90
N HIS A 70 15.21 5.04 -9.10
CA HIS A 70 15.84 3.73 -9.29
C HIS A 70 14.96 2.78 -10.11
N THR A 71 15.59 1.82 -10.76
CA THR A 71 14.98 0.59 -11.26
C THR A 71 15.97 -0.54 -11.04
N SER A 72 15.47 -1.72 -10.72
CA SER A 72 16.29 -2.93 -10.62
C SER A 72 16.21 -3.79 -11.89
N ASN A 73 15.70 -3.22 -13.00
CA ASN A 73 15.47 -3.89 -14.28
C ASN A 73 14.70 -5.22 -14.11
N HIS A 74 13.65 -5.21 -13.29
CA HIS A 74 12.86 -6.38 -12.99
C HIS A 74 11.37 -6.05 -12.92
N PRO A 75 10.47 -6.94 -13.37
CA PRO A 75 9.03 -6.67 -13.46
C PRO A 75 8.28 -6.68 -12.12
N SER A 76 8.86 -7.28 -11.08
CA SER A 76 8.19 -7.50 -9.80
C SER A 76 9.02 -7.17 -8.56
N LYS A 77 10.14 -6.45 -8.75
CA LYS A 77 10.93 -5.94 -7.62
C LYS A 77 11.69 -4.67 -8.00
N VAL A 78 11.73 -3.72 -7.07
CA VAL A 78 12.63 -2.57 -7.11
C VAL A 78 13.25 -2.33 -5.75
N ALA A 79 14.58 -2.29 -5.71
CA ALA A 79 15.33 -1.98 -4.50
C ALA A 79 15.27 -0.46 -4.20
N ILE A 80 15.34 -0.10 -2.92
CA ILE A 80 15.58 1.29 -2.53
C ILE A 80 17.10 1.50 -2.58
N PRO A 81 17.62 2.44 -3.39
CA PRO A 81 19.05 2.65 -3.48
C PRO A 81 19.63 3.16 -2.15
N ASN A 82 20.86 2.78 -1.81
CA ASN A 82 21.51 3.13 -0.53
C ASN A 82 21.49 4.63 -0.23
N SER A 83 21.67 5.47 -1.25
CA SER A 83 21.60 6.94 -1.10
C SER A 83 20.24 7.43 -0.58
N MET A 84 19.15 6.74 -0.94
CA MET A 84 17.81 7.02 -0.43
C MET A 84 17.61 6.39 0.95
N VAL A 85 18.11 5.18 1.20
CA VAL A 85 18.08 4.52 2.51
C VAL A 85 18.67 5.45 3.58
N THR A 86 19.88 5.99 3.36
CA THR A 86 20.52 6.92 4.31
C THR A 86 19.61 8.10 4.69
N ARG A 87 18.89 8.67 3.71
CA ARG A 87 17.98 9.81 3.96
C ARG A 87 16.67 9.40 4.63
N LEU A 88 16.18 8.20 4.33
CA LEU A 88 14.92 7.67 4.88
C LEU A 88 15.10 7.00 6.25
N SER A 89 16.33 6.71 6.67
CA SER A 89 16.65 6.26 8.02
C SER A 89 16.52 7.37 9.07
N ASP A 90 16.62 8.65 8.67
CA ASP A 90 16.33 9.76 9.56
C ASP A 90 14.82 9.91 9.78
N LYS A 91 14.35 9.73 11.02
CA LYS A 91 12.95 9.92 11.44
C LYS A 91 12.37 11.31 11.09
N ARG A 92 13.22 12.31 10.84
CA ARG A 92 12.86 13.67 10.42
C ARG A 92 12.75 13.84 8.90
N GLY A 93 13.16 12.84 8.10
CA GLY A 93 13.29 12.92 6.64
C GLY A 93 11.98 13.18 5.87
N ARG A 94 10.82 12.81 6.44
CA ARG A 94 9.47 13.00 5.86
C ARG A 94 9.41 12.61 4.38
N GLY A 95 9.95 11.45 4.03
CA GLY A 95 10.01 10.95 2.66
C GLY A 95 8.68 10.41 2.16
N VAL A 96 8.44 10.56 0.87
CA VAL A 96 7.34 9.95 0.12
C VAL A 96 7.94 9.12 -0.98
N ILE A 97 7.55 7.85 -1.10
CA ILE A 97 8.07 6.90 -2.09
C ILE A 97 6.93 6.48 -3.02
N HIS A 98 7.17 6.54 -4.32
CA HIS A 98 6.30 6.00 -5.35
C HIS A 98 7.05 4.88 -6.07
N HIS A 99 6.37 3.78 -6.34
CA HIS A 99 6.83 2.75 -7.27
C HIS A 99 5.65 2.22 -8.09
N ASN A 100 5.91 1.57 -9.21
CA ASN A 100 4.87 0.92 -9.99
C ASN A 100 4.90 -0.60 -9.81
N HIS A 101 3.74 -1.23 -9.93
CA HIS A 101 3.58 -2.67 -10.10
C HIS A 101 2.96 -2.91 -11.48
N PRO A 102 3.70 -3.47 -12.46
CA PRO A 102 3.16 -3.76 -13.80
C PRO A 102 1.89 -4.60 -13.77
N GLY A 103 1.81 -5.60 -12.88
CA GLY A 103 0.62 -6.44 -12.70
C GLY A 103 -0.52 -5.80 -11.90
N GLY A 104 -0.38 -4.53 -11.48
CA GLY A 104 -1.43 -3.80 -10.75
C GLY A 104 -1.70 -4.30 -9.33
N SER A 105 -0.81 -5.12 -8.75
CA SER A 105 -0.99 -5.61 -7.39
C SER A 105 -0.82 -4.50 -6.35
N SER A 106 -1.39 -4.70 -5.17
CA SER A 106 -1.22 -3.81 -4.02
C SER A 106 0.20 -3.90 -3.39
N LEU A 107 0.52 -2.99 -2.47
CA LEU A 107 1.74 -2.97 -1.67
C LEU A 107 2.03 -4.34 -1.05
N SER A 108 3.21 -4.89 -1.30
CA SER A 108 3.67 -6.16 -0.77
C SER A 108 4.06 -6.10 0.71
N SER A 109 4.30 -7.27 1.32
CA SER A 109 4.87 -7.33 2.67
C SER A 109 6.26 -6.68 2.74
N GLY A 110 7.08 -6.77 1.67
CA GLY A 110 8.36 -6.07 1.56
C GLY A 110 8.17 -4.54 1.54
N ASP A 111 7.10 -4.05 0.92
CA ASP A 111 6.78 -2.62 0.92
C ASP A 111 6.42 -2.10 2.30
N LEU A 112 5.63 -2.86 3.05
CA LEU A 112 5.27 -2.51 4.42
C LEU A 112 6.46 -2.64 5.39
N ARG A 113 7.33 -3.63 5.21
CA ARG A 113 8.58 -3.73 5.98
C ARG A 113 9.48 -2.52 5.76
N ASN A 114 9.52 -1.95 4.55
CA ASN A 114 10.25 -0.71 4.32
C ASN A 114 9.71 0.45 5.17
N LEU A 115 8.38 0.56 5.36
CA LEU A 115 7.81 1.54 6.29
C LEU A 115 8.22 1.29 7.75
N ALA A 116 8.48 0.03 8.12
CA ALA A 116 8.97 -0.32 9.44
C ALA A 116 10.44 0.06 9.65
N HIS A 117 11.28 -0.24 8.66
CA HIS A 117 12.74 -0.10 8.77
C HIS A 117 13.25 1.29 8.40
N LEU A 118 12.47 2.08 7.66
CA LEU A 118 12.83 3.42 7.21
C LEU A 118 11.92 4.48 7.88
N PRO A 119 12.19 4.87 9.14
CA PRO A 119 11.30 5.70 9.95
C PRO A 119 11.10 7.13 9.43
N GLY A 120 11.94 7.57 8.49
CA GLY A 120 11.79 8.80 7.73
C GLY A 120 10.74 8.73 6.65
N THR A 121 10.32 7.53 6.21
CA THR A 121 9.26 7.34 5.23
C THR A 121 7.90 7.63 5.86
N LEU A 122 7.16 8.56 5.28
CA LEU A 122 5.82 8.93 5.72
C LEU A 122 4.76 8.19 4.91
N PHE A 123 4.89 8.21 3.58
CA PHE A 123 3.96 7.55 2.67
C PHE A 123 4.70 6.66 1.70
N LYS A 124 4.14 5.50 1.41
CA LYS A 124 4.55 4.66 0.29
C LYS A 124 3.37 4.41 -0.62
N TYR A 125 3.56 4.67 -1.91
CA TYR A 125 2.60 4.44 -2.96
C TYR A 125 3.07 3.33 -3.90
N ALA A 126 2.16 2.42 -4.24
CA ALA A 126 2.27 1.52 -5.37
C ALA A 126 1.25 1.95 -6.45
N HIS A 127 1.68 2.03 -7.71
CA HIS A 127 0.85 2.42 -8.84
C HIS A 127 0.77 1.29 -9.83
N GLY A 128 -0.43 0.86 -10.18
CA GLY A 128 -0.58 -0.09 -11.25
C GLY A 128 -0.64 0.58 -12.63
N HIS A 129 -0.39 -0.21 -13.67
CA HIS A 129 -0.36 0.30 -15.05
C HIS A 129 -1.74 0.57 -15.62
N SER A 130 -2.83 0.09 -14.99
CA SER A 130 -4.21 0.29 -15.46
C SER A 130 -4.95 1.42 -14.74
N GLY A 131 -4.25 2.19 -13.91
CA GLY A 131 -4.77 3.40 -13.26
C GLY A 131 -5.02 3.25 -11.77
N GLU A 132 -4.99 2.04 -11.23
CA GLU A 132 -5.04 1.76 -9.81
C GLU A 132 -3.85 2.34 -9.05
N TRP A 133 -4.08 2.69 -7.79
CA TRP A 133 -3.03 3.08 -6.86
C TRP A 133 -3.36 2.67 -5.44
N TYR A 134 -2.31 2.47 -4.66
CA TYR A 134 -2.38 2.03 -3.27
C TYR A 134 -1.42 2.88 -2.45
N ARG A 135 -1.81 3.29 -1.25
CA ARG A 135 -0.99 4.09 -0.34
C ARG A 135 -1.07 3.53 1.07
N ALA A 136 0.09 3.39 1.71
CA ALA A 136 0.18 3.10 3.13
C ALA A 136 1.00 4.17 3.87
N GLU A 137 0.58 4.43 5.10
CA GLU A 137 1.31 5.17 6.14
C GLU A 137 1.41 4.27 7.37
N THR A 138 2.58 4.20 8.02
CA THR A 138 2.71 3.47 9.28
C THR A 138 2.12 4.28 10.45
N LEU A 139 1.34 3.63 11.31
CA LEU A 139 0.87 4.20 12.58
C LEU A 139 1.90 4.03 13.72
N ARG A 140 3.13 3.62 13.38
CA ARG A 140 4.35 3.62 14.22
C ARG A 140 4.23 2.85 15.55
N LYS A 141 3.85 1.57 15.47
CA LYS A 141 4.01 0.65 16.62
C LYS A 141 5.46 0.18 16.74
N ARG A 142 6.00 0.11 17.97
CA ARG A 142 7.38 -0.37 18.24
C ARG A 142 7.65 -1.75 17.61
N ASP A 143 6.65 -2.62 17.64
CA ASP A 143 6.75 -4.00 17.15
C ASP A 143 6.19 -4.19 15.73
N PHE A 144 6.11 -3.13 14.93
CA PHE A 144 5.37 -3.15 13.65
C PHE A 144 5.79 -4.29 12.73
N ALA A 145 7.08 -4.57 12.54
CA ALA A 145 7.53 -5.69 11.70
C ALA A 145 7.09 -7.07 12.24
N ARG A 146 7.17 -7.29 13.56
CA ARG A 146 6.73 -8.52 14.23
C ARG A 146 5.21 -8.71 14.07
N LEU A 147 4.44 -7.63 14.17
CA LEU A 147 2.99 -7.66 14.01
C LEU A 147 2.56 -7.89 12.56
N LEU A 148 3.28 -7.31 11.57
CA LEU A 148 3.07 -7.63 10.16
C LEU A 148 3.25 -9.13 9.91
N GLU A 149 4.36 -9.71 10.39
CA GLU A 149 4.63 -11.14 10.20
C GLU A 149 3.54 -12.01 10.83
N ALA A 150 3.08 -11.68 12.05
CA ALA A 150 2.02 -12.44 12.72
C ALA A 150 0.69 -12.40 11.95
N GLY A 151 0.30 -11.22 11.45
CA GLY A 151 -0.89 -11.08 10.61
C GLY A 151 -0.77 -11.86 9.31
N TYR A 152 0.39 -11.81 8.64
CA TYR A 152 0.66 -12.58 7.42
C TYR A 152 0.57 -14.08 7.66
N MET A 153 1.20 -14.61 8.72
CA MET A 153 1.21 -16.05 9.02
C MET A 153 -0.21 -16.57 9.29
N LYS A 154 -1.04 -15.80 10.02
CA LYS A 154 -2.42 -16.19 10.27
C LYS A 154 -3.27 -16.13 8.98
N PHE A 155 -3.09 -15.12 8.16
CA PHE A 155 -3.71 -15.02 6.83
C PHE A 155 -3.32 -16.19 5.93
N ALA A 156 -2.03 -16.50 5.83
CA ALA A 156 -1.51 -17.57 4.98
C ALA A 156 -2.09 -18.93 5.39
N LYS A 157 -2.19 -19.18 6.70
CA LYS A 157 -2.82 -20.40 7.23
C LYS A 157 -4.28 -20.54 6.79
N VAL A 158 -5.09 -19.49 6.94
CA VAL A 158 -6.52 -19.53 6.56
C VAL A 158 -6.69 -19.62 5.03
N ARG A 159 -5.82 -18.94 4.28
CA ARG A 159 -5.89 -18.93 2.81
C ARG A 159 -5.73 -20.31 2.19
N VAL A 160 -4.91 -21.18 2.78
CA VAL A 160 -4.66 -22.54 2.26
C VAL A 160 -5.71 -23.56 2.70
N GLU A 161 -6.70 -23.16 3.50
CA GLU A 161 -7.80 -24.05 3.88
C GLU A 161 -8.62 -24.47 2.65
N PRO A 162 -9.14 -25.72 2.61
CA PRO A 162 -9.93 -26.20 1.48
C PRO A 162 -11.08 -25.26 1.14
N GLY A 163 -11.18 -24.88 -0.14
CA GLY A 163 -12.21 -23.95 -0.64
C GLY A 163 -11.76 -22.49 -0.77
N MET A 164 -10.86 -22.01 0.08
CA MET A 164 -10.45 -20.59 0.11
C MET A 164 -9.49 -20.19 -1.02
N MET A 165 -8.58 -21.08 -1.45
CA MET A 165 -7.61 -20.74 -2.50
C MET A 165 -8.23 -20.52 -3.89
N LYS A 166 -9.40 -21.11 -4.17
CA LYS A 166 -10.02 -21.04 -5.50
C LYS A 166 -10.79 -19.75 -5.74
N SER A 167 -11.13 -19.01 -4.68
CA SER A 167 -12.02 -17.84 -4.78
C SER A 167 -11.29 -16.50 -4.86
N ILE A 168 -10.01 -16.42 -4.47
CA ILE A 168 -9.26 -15.16 -4.40
C ILE A 168 -8.14 -15.11 -5.46
N PRO A 169 -8.29 -14.27 -6.50
CA PRO A 169 -7.21 -14.00 -7.46
C PRO A 169 -5.94 -13.46 -6.78
N ASN A 170 -4.77 -13.91 -7.25
CA ASN A 170 -3.48 -13.58 -6.63
C ASN A 170 -3.20 -12.07 -6.55
N GLU A 171 -3.69 -11.29 -7.50
CA GLU A 171 -3.55 -9.83 -7.55
C GLU A 171 -4.20 -9.11 -6.37
N PHE A 172 -5.24 -9.70 -5.75
CA PHE A 172 -5.95 -9.12 -4.62
C PHE A 172 -5.42 -9.55 -3.25
N VAL A 173 -4.51 -10.52 -3.20
CA VAL A 173 -3.94 -11.04 -1.94
C VAL A 173 -3.32 -9.92 -1.10
N ASN A 174 -2.43 -9.14 -1.71
CA ASN A 174 -1.80 -8.00 -1.03
C ASN A 174 -2.81 -6.91 -0.68
N HIS A 175 -3.88 -6.76 -1.46
CA HIS A 175 -4.91 -5.77 -1.20
C HIS A 175 -5.69 -6.14 0.08
N ILE A 176 -6.15 -7.39 0.17
CA ILE A 176 -6.88 -7.95 1.31
C ILE A 176 -6.00 -7.95 2.57
N LEU A 177 -4.72 -8.33 2.46
CA LEU A 177 -3.76 -8.22 3.56
C LEU A 177 -3.68 -6.79 4.11
N ASN A 178 -3.58 -5.79 3.24
CA ASN A 178 -3.47 -4.38 3.63
C ASN A 178 -4.76 -3.83 4.26
N LEU A 179 -5.93 -4.29 3.81
CA LEU A 179 -7.21 -4.03 4.50
C LEU A 179 -7.19 -4.60 5.92
N GLY A 180 -6.66 -5.82 6.11
CA GLY A 180 -6.43 -6.43 7.43
C GLY A 180 -5.53 -5.60 8.33
N TYR A 181 -4.38 -5.15 7.83
CA TYR A 181 -3.45 -4.32 8.61
C TYR A 181 -4.02 -2.93 8.96
N ASP A 182 -4.84 -2.34 8.09
CA ASP A 182 -5.56 -1.10 8.38
C ASP A 182 -6.62 -1.29 9.46
N ARG A 183 -7.42 -2.37 9.37
CA ARG A 183 -8.40 -2.74 10.39
C ARG A 183 -7.74 -2.99 11.75
N ALA A 184 -6.56 -3.61 11.75
CA ALA A 184 -5.73 -3.84 12.94
C ALA A 184 -4.96 -2.58 13.44
N LYS A 185 -5.16 -1.42 12.80
CA LYS A 185 -4.53 -0.13 13.13
C LYS A 185 -3.00 -0.22 13.14
N LEU A 186 -2.41 -0.97 12.22
CA LEU A 186 -0.96 -1.00 12.00
C LEU A 186 -0.52 0.02 10.95
N ILE A 187 -1.33 0.17 9.91
CA ILE A 187 -1.16 1.17 8.86
C ILE A 187 -2.44 1.99 8.72
N ARG A 188 -2.32 3.14 8.05
CA ARG A 188 -3.43 3.78 7.37
C ARG A 188 -3.33 3.45 5.89
N TYR A 189 -4.32 2.74 5.36
CA TYR A 189 -4.34 2.26 3.99
C TYR A 189 -5.45 2.96 3.18
N THR A 190 -5.08 3.47 2.02
CA THR A 190 -6.02 4.13 1.09
C THR A 190 -5.68 3.70 -0.33
N TYR A 191 -6.69 3.53 -1.17
CA TYR A 191 -6.49 2.99 -2.51
C TYR A 191 -7.57 3.47 -3.47
N GLU A 192 -7.30 3.27 -4.75
CA GLU A 192 -8.29 3.32 -5.82
C GLU A 192 -7.99 2.18 -6.78
N LEU A 193 -8.97 1.31 -7.01
CA LEU A 193 -8.88 0.25 -8.02
C LEU A 193 -9.23 0.83 -9.39
N SER A 194 -8.59 0.34 -10.46
CA SER A 194 -9.03 0.63 -11.83
C SER A 194 -10.41 0.03 -12.09
N ARG A 195 -11.10 0.51 -13.14
CA ARG A 195 -12.43 0.02 -13.49
C ARG A 195 -12.46 -1.50 -13.63
N GLU A 196 -11.48 -2.06 -14.33
CA GLU A 196 -11.37 -3.51 -14.54
C GLU A 196 -11.11 -4.26 -13.24
N GLN A 197 -10.21 -3.77 -12.39
CA GLN A 197 -9.97 -4.38 -11.08
C GLN A 197 -11.21 -4.31 -10.17
N LYS A 198 -11.98 -3.21 -10.19
CA LYS A 198 -13.25 -3.12 -9.45
C LYS A 198 -14.23 -4.21 -9.89
N LEU A 199 -14.37 -4.41 -11.20
CA LEU A 199 -15.24 -5.46 -11.75
C LEU A 199 -14.80 -6.84 -11.28
N ARG A 200 -13.51 -7.17 -11.39
CA ARG A 200 -12.96 -8.46 -10.93
C ARG A 200 -13.07 -8.64 -9.42
N TYR A 201 -12.80 -7.58 -8.66
CA TYR A 201 -12.89 -7.60 -7.20
C TYR A 201 -14.33 -7.86 -6.72
N ASN A 202 -15.33 -7.30 -7.40
CA ASN A 202 -16.74 -7.53 -7.09
C ASN A 202 -17.23 -8.95 -7.38
N LEU A 203 -16.47 -9.75 -8.16
CA LEU A 203 -16.77 -11.16 -8.38
C LEU A 203 -16.26 -12.05 -7.24
N VAL A 204 -15.39 -11.53 -6.38
CA VAL A 204 -14.86 -12.25 -5.24
C VAL A 204 -15.93 -12.30 -4.14
N PRO A 205 -16.26 -13.48 -3.57
CA PRO A 205 -17.21 -13.56 -2.46
C PRO A 205 -16.79 -12.67 -1.29
N SER A 206 -17.66 -11.74 -0.89
CA SER A 206 -17.36 -10.79 0.21
C SER A 206 -17.11 -11.50 1.54
N ALA A 207 -17.77 -12.64 1.77
CA ALA A 207 -17.55 -13.49 2.94
C ALA A 207 -16.10 -13.99 3.01
N ASP A 208 -15.53 -14.44 1.88
CA ASP A 208 -14.15 -14.94 1.83
C ASP A 208 -13.15 -13.80 2.08
N ILE A 209 -13.42 -12.62 1.53
CA ILE A 209 -12.62 -11.40 1.79
C ILE A 209 -12.63 -11.08 3.29
N GLU A 210 -13.80 -11.05 3.92
CA GLU A 210 -13.94 -10.70 5.33
C GLU A 210 -13.28 -11.73 6.25
N VAL A 211 -13.39 -13.03 5.95
CA VAL A 211 -12.67 -14.11 6.66
C VAL A 211 -11.16 -13.85 6.65
N LEU A 212 -10.60 -13.53 5.48
CA LEU A 212 -9.17 -13.27 5.34
C LEU A 212 -8.72 -11.98 6.03
N ILE A 213 -9.50 -10.90 5.95
CA ILE A 213 -9.22 -9.66 6.68
C ILE A 213 -9.20 -9.94 8.19
N ASN A 214 -10.18 -10.70 8.70
CA ASN A 214 -10.27 -11.04 10.12
C ASN A 214 -9.12 -11.96 10.56
N ALA A 215 -8.64 -12.85 9.68
CA ALA A 215 -7.45 -13.64 9.96
C ALA A 215 -6.22 -12.77 10.25
N VAL A 216 -6.00 -11.70 9.47
CA VAL A 216 -4.92 -10.73 9.74
C VAL A 216 -5.10 -10.08 11.11
N VAL A 217 -6.31 -9.58 11.41
CA VAL A 217 -6.61 -8.91 12.70
C VAL A 217 -6.34 -9.84 13.88
N ILE A 218 -6.79 -11.10 13.81
CA ILE A 218 -6.56 -12.11 14.84
C ILE A 218 -5.06 -12.36 15.03
N GLY A 219 -4.30 -12.54 13.93
CA GLY A 219 -2.86 -12.76 14.00
C GLY A 219 -2.11 -11.60 14.67
N VAL A 220 -2.51 -10.36 14.35
CA VAL A 220 -1.97 -9.15 14.99
C VAL A 220 -2.34 -9.09 16.48
N ALA A 221 -3.60 -9.35 16.84
CA ALA A 221 -4.07 -9.29 18.21
C ALA A 221 -3.39 -10.34 19.11
N GLN A 222 -3.26 -11.58 18.64
CA GLN A 222 -2.62 -12.69 19.37
C GLN A 222 -1.14 -12.42 19.69
N LYS A 223 -0.46 -11.59 18.89
CA LYS A 223 0.95 -11.26 19.09
C LYS A 223 1.17 -9.94 19.84
N GLY A 224 0.15 -9.08 19.87
CA GLY A 224 0.18 -7.76 20.50
C GLY A 224 -0.37 -7.72 21.93
N ALA A 225 -1.13 -8.74 22.35
CA ALA A 225 -1.41 -9.03 23.77
C ALA A 225 -0.14 -9.55 24.46
#